data_AF-A0A1I7UJ12-F1
#
_entry.id   AF-A0A1I7UJ12-F1
#
_cell.length_a   1.000
_cell.length_b   1.000
_cell.length_c   1.000
_cell.angle_alpha   90.00
_cell.angle_beta   90.00
_cell.angle_gamma   90.00
#
_symmetry.space_group_name_H-M   'P 1'
#
loop_
_entity.id
_entity.type
_entity.pdbx_description
1 polymer ?
#
loop_
_entity_poly.entity_id
_entity_poly.type
_entity_poly.pdbx_seq_one_letter_code
_entity_poly.pdbx_strand_id
1 'polypeptide(L)'
;MMRKMSNNGQESFISETWKTKIFNSIALAVAAGFFIILAFIPQQKHLLAIIIMICAESVMGANTAGFNKCATLHSQQYAYFAMQQIMNIWACTIFIEPFFVNMIVKDDTGL
;
A
#
# COMPACT_ATOMS: atom_id res chain seq x y z
N MET A 1 35.42 -9.10 5.35
CA MET A 1 35.81 -9.07 3.92
C MET A 1 35.05 -7.90 3.27
N MET A 2 35.59 -6.69 3.47
CA MET A 2 36.05 -5.77 2.42
C MET A 2 34.99 -5.29 1.42
N ARG A 3 34.64 -4.01 1.59
CA ARG A 3 34.09 -3.09 0.60
C ARG A 3 34.70 -3.33 -0.77
N LYS A 4 33.88 -3.36 -1.82
CA LYS A 4 34.28 -2.90 -3.15
C LYS A 4 33.43 -1.68 -3.51
N MET A 5 34.10 -0.54 -3.50
CA MET A 5 33.71 0.65 -4.24
C MET A 5 33.66 0.29 -5.73
N SER A 6 32.55 0.60 -6.40
CA SER A 6 32.53 0.80 -7.85
C SER A 6 31.80 2.11 -8.11
N ASN A 7 32.60 3.09 -8.48
CA ASN A 7 32.28 4.47 -8.79
C ASN A 7 31.60 4.54 -10.16
N ASN A 8 30.50 5.30 -10.29
CA ASN A 8 30.23 6.21 -11.42
C ASN A 8 28.83 6.81 -11.31
N GLY A 9 28.75 8.14 -11.32
CA GLY A 9 27.54 8.87 -11.72
C GLY A 9 26.66 9.39 -10.60
N GLN A 10 27.09 10.51 -10.00
CA GLN A 10 26.26 11.66 -9.63
C GLN A 10 24.96 11.45 -8.79
N GLU A 11 24.98 12.10 -7.62
CA GLU A 11 23.90 12.88 -7.00
C GLU A 11 23.31 12.39 -5.65
N SER A 12 23.52 13.29 -4.67
CA SER A 12 22.77 13.57 -3.45
C SER A 12 23.02 12.76 -2.17
N PHE A 13 23.44 13.51 -1.16
CA PHE A 13 23.46 13.31 0.30
C PHE A 13 22.10 12.91 0.93
N ILE A 14 21.16 12.43 0.14
CA ILE A 14 19.87 11.93 0.60
C ILE A 14 20.04 10.41 0.76
N SER A 15 20.17 9.98 2.02
CA SER A 15 20.25 8.56 2.39
C SER A 15 19.21 7.75 1.61
N GLU A 16 19.57 6.60 1.04
CA GLU A 16 18.70 5.77 0.16
C GLU A 16 17.31 5.46 0.77
N THR A 17 17.24 5.50 2.09
CA THR A 17 16.02 5.46 2.91
C THR A 17 15.03 6.60 2.62
N TRP A 18 15.51 7.83 2.44
CA TRP A 18 14.67 8.99 2.17
C TRP A 18 14.08 8.97 0.75
N LYS A 19 14.87 8.56 -0.24
CA LYS A 19 14.40 8.40 -1.62
C LYS A 19 13.26 7.39 -1.70
N THR A 20 13.37 6.29 -0.96
CA THR A 20 12.32 5.27 -0.91
C THR A 20 11.09 5.70 -0.10
N LYS A 21 11.26 6.48 0.99
CA LYS A 21 10.14 7.05 1.76
C LYS A 21 9.33 8.07 0.95
N ILE A 22 10.00 8.91 0.16
CA ILE A 22 9.34 9.88 -0.74
C ILE A 22 8.57 9.14 -1.82
N PHE A 23 9.18 8.12 -2.44
CA PHE A 23 8.52 7.28 -3.45
C PHE A 23 7.27 6.57 -2.87
N ASN A 24 7.37 6.01 -1.67
CA ASN A 24 6.26 5.38 -0.95
C ASN A 24 5.11 6.36 -0.65
N SER A 25 5.45 7.60 -0.29
CA SER A 25 4.44 8.65 -0.03
C SER A 25 3.74 9.10 -1.31
N ILE A 26 4.48 9.20 -2.42
CA ILE A 26 3.91 9.51 -3.74
C ILE A 26 3.01 8.35 -4.21
N ALA A 27 3.43 7.10 -4.03
CA ALA A 27 2.61 5.93 -4.35
C ALA A 27 1.28 5.93 -3.58
N LEU A 28 1.31 6.29 -2.28
CA LEU A 28 0.11 6.45 -1.46
C LEU A 28 -0.78 7.60 -1.97
N ALA A 29 -0.20 8.74 -2.35
CA ALA A 29 -0.95 9.88 -2.89
C ALA A 29 -1.63 9.54 -4.23
N VAL A 30 -0.96 8.76 -5.09
CA VAL A 30 -1.53 8.27 -6.35
C VAL A 30 -2.70 7.32 -6.07
N ALA A 31 -2.56 6.37 -5.14
CA ALA A 31 -3.65 5.49 -4.75
C ALA A 31 -4.86 6.28 -4.18
N ALA A 32 -4.61 7.28 -3.32
CA ALA A 32 -5.65 8.15 -2.80
C ALA A 32 -6.39 8.93 -3.90
N GLY A 33 -5.67 9.40 -4.92
CA GLY A 33 -6.27 10.02 -6.11
C GLY A 33 -7.25 9.09 -6.83
N PHE A 34 -6.88 7.82 -7.03
CA PHE A 34 -7.78 6.82 -7.63
C PHE A 34 -9.03 6.57 -6.79
N PHE A 35 -8.93 6.54 -5.45
CA PHE A 35 -10.09 6.40 -4.57
C PHE A 35 -11.02 7.61 -4.59
N ILE A 36 -10.48 8.83 -4.66
CA ILE A 36 -11.29 10.04 -4.77
C ILE A 36 -12.07 10.02 -6.10
N ILE A 37 -11.42 9.61 -7.20
CA ILE A 37 -12.08 9.47 -8.50
C ILE A 37 -13.18 8.40 -8.43
N LEU A 38 -12.92 7.26 -7.80
CA LEU A 38 -13.89 6.19 -7.60
C LEU A 38 -15.15 6.68 -6.85
N ALA A 39 -14.97 7.54 -5.83
CA ALA A 39 -16.07 8.05 -5.01
C ALA A 39 -17.07 8.92 -5.80
N PHE A 40 -16.66 9.54 -6.91
CA PHE A 40 -17.54 10.33 -7.77
C PHE A 40 -18.21 9.51 -8.88
N ILE A 41 -17.87 8.22 -9.03
CA ILE A 41 -18.44 7.38 -10.09
C ILE A 41 -19.78 6.78 -9.64
N PRO A 42 -20.88 7.01 -10.38
CA PRO A 42 -22.18 6.45 -10.02
C PRO A 42 -22.18 4.92 -10.16
N GLN A 43 -22.86 4.22 -9.23
CA GLN A 43 -22.91 2.76 -9.13
C GLN A 43 -23.40 2.05 -10.41
N GLN A 44 -24.08 2.74 -11.34
CA GLN A 44 -24.59 2.14 -12.58
C GLN A 44 -23.51 1.55 -13.50
N LYS A 45 -22.21 1.88 -13.31
CA LYS A 45 -21.10 1.28 -14.07
C LYS A 45 -20.21 0.42 -13.19
N HIS A 46 -20.76 -0.64 -12.60
CA HIS A 46 -20.04 -1.60 -11.75
C HIS A 46 -18.71 -2.09 -12.35
N LEU A 47 -18.66 -2.37 -13.66
CA LEU A 47 -17.44 -2.83 -14.33
C LEU A 47 -16.33 -1.76 -14.35
N LEU A 48 -16.69 -0.47 -14.54
CA LEU A 48 -15.73 0.63 -14.49
C LEU A 48 -15.20 0.84 -13.06
N ALA A 49 -16.10 0.76 -12.07
CA ALA A 49 -15.73 0.86 -10.66
C ALA A 49 -14.75 -0.25 -10.25
N ILE A 50 -15.02 -1.50 -10.65
CA ILE A 50 -14.14 -2.64 -10.37
C ILE A 50 -12.75 -2.46 -11.00
N ILE A 51 -12.67 -2.01 -12.26
CA ILE A 51 -11.38 -1.77 -12.92
C ILE A 51 -10.56 -0.71 -12.15
N ILE A 52 -11.18 0.39 -11.74
CA ILE A 52 -10.50 1.45 -11.01
C ILE A 52 -10.09 1.00 -9.61
N MET A 53 -10.91 0.18 -8.92
CA MET A 53 -10.55 -0.43 -7.64
C MET A 53 -9.34 -1.35 -7.78
N ILE A 54 -9.31 -2.24 -8.78
CA ILE A 54 -8.16 -3.12 -9.03
C ILE A 54 -6.90 -2.31 -9.33
N CYS A 55 -7.02 -1.24 -10.12
CA CYS A 55 -5.90 -0.33 -10.35
C CYS A 55 -5.42 0.34 -9.06
N ALA A 56 -6.33 0.84 -8.22
CA ALA A 56 -5.97 1.45 -6.93
C ALA A 56 -5.28 0.45 -5.98
N GLU A 57 -5.83 -0.76 -5.86
CA GLU A 57 -5.27 -1.84 -5.04
C GLU A 57 -3.91 -2.31 -5.55
N SER A 58 -3.70 -2.36 -6.87
CA SER A 58 -2.39 -2.71 -7.44
C SER A 58 -1.31 -1.68 -7.07
N VAL A 59 -1.64 -0.39 -7.06
CA VAL A 59 -0.72 0.69 -6.64
C VAL A 59 -0.44 0.59 -5.14
N MET A 60 -1.45 0.27 -4.31
CA MET A 60 -1.26 0.01 -2.87
C MET A 60 -0.41 -1.23 -2.61
N GLY A 61 -0.56 -2.30 -3.40
CA GLY A 61 0.26 -3.51 -3.31
C GLY A 61 1.73 -3.24 -3.64
N ALA A 62 1.98 -2.42 -4.67
CA ALA A 62 3.32 -1.96 -5.02
C ALA A 62 3.97 -1.12 -3.90
N ASN A 63 3.16 -0.30 -3.20
CA ASN A 63 3.61 0.48 -2.05
C ASN A 63 4.09 -0.42 -0.89
N THR A 64 3.33 -1.46 -0.55
CA THR A 64 3.68 -2.44 0.48
C THR A 64 4.99 -3.18 0.17
N ALA A 65 5.23 -3.53 -1.10
CA ALA A 65 6.49 -4.13 -1.54
C ALA A 65 7.70 -3.18 -1.35
N GLY A 66 7.51 -1.88 -1.55
CA GLY A 66 8.51 -0.84 -1.30
C GLY A 66 8.85 -0.69 0.19
N PHE A 67 7.83 -0.70 1.06
CA PHE A 67 8.01 -0.69 2.51
C PHE A 67 8.79 -1.93 2.99
N ASN A 68 8.50 -3.11 2.42
CA ASN A 68 9.20 -4.34 2.76
C ASN A 68 10.71 -4.30 2.47
N LYS A 69 11.10 -3.66 1.37
CA LYS A 69 12.51 -3.39 1.08
C LYS A 69 13.13 -2.35 2.00
N CYS A 70 12.38 -1.32 2.41
CA CYS A 70 12.88 -0.32 3.36
C CYS A 70 13.15 -0.92 4.74
N ALA A 71 12.23 -1.75 5.24
CA ALA A 71 12.34 -2.36 6.56
C ALA A 71 13.56 -3.30 6.64
N THR A 72 13.80 -4.07 5.58
CA THR A 72 14.97 -4.95 5.48
C THR A 72 16.27 -4.18 5.32
N LEU A 73 16.29 -3.02 4.65
CA LEU A 73 17.49 -2.19 4.50
C LEU A 73 17.86 -1.40 5.77
N HIS A 74 16.86 -0.92 6.52
CA HIS A 74 17.09 -0.09 7.72
C HIS A 74 17.32 -0.92 9.00
N SER A 75 16.75 -2.12 9.10
CA SER A 75 16.88 -2.96 10.29
C SER A 75 16.78 -4.44 9.96
N GLN A 76 17.81 -5.05 9.39
CA GLN A 76 17.80 -6.47 9.00
C GLN A 76 17.33 -7.41 10.13
N GLN A 77 17.73 -7.15 11.37
CA GLN A 77 17.39 -7.99 12.53
C GLN A 77 15.97 -7.75 13.07
N TYR A 78 15.43 -6.53 12.96
CA TYR A 78 14.11 -6.14 13.49
C TYR A 78 13.00 -6.08 12.42
N ALA A 79 13.36 -6.22 11.14
CA ALA A 79 12.42 -6.20 10.02
C ALA A 79 11.35 -7.29 10.18
N TYR A 80 11.74 -8.49 10.59
CA TYR A 80 10.82 -9.60 10.82
C TYR A 80 9.76 -9.28 11.89
N PHE A 81 10.16 -8.60 12.97
CA PHE A 81 9.23 -8.20 14.02
C PHE A 81 8.23 -7.15 13.52
N ALA A 82 8.69 -6.13 12.79
CA ALA A 82 7.81 -5.11 12.21
C ALA A 82 6.82 -5.70 11.19
N MET A 83 7.27 -6.64 10.34
CA MET A 83 6.40 -7.34 9.38
C MET A 83 5.34 -8.19 10.07
N GLN A 84 5.70 -8.84 11.18
CA GLN A 84 4.74 -9.64 11.94
C GLN A 84 3.61 -8.77 12.52
N GLN A 85 3.94 -7.56 12.98
CA GLN A 85 2.93 -6.60 13.45
C GLN A 85 2.01 -6.14 12.32
N ILE A 86 2.56 -5.88 11.13
CA ILE A 86 1.77 -5.51 9.95
C ILE A 86 0.81 -6.63 9.57
N MET A 87 1.28 -7.87 9.48
CA MET A 87 0.41 -9.00 9.11
C MET A 87 -0.70 -9.24 10.16
N ASN A 88 -0.43 -8.97 11.44
CA ASN A 88 -1.45 -9.03 12.49
C ASN A 88 -2.52 -7.95 12.28
N ILE A 89 -2.12 -6.72 11.95
CA ILE A 89 -3.06 -5.62 11.62
C ILE A 89 -3.91 -5.98 10.40
N TRP A 90 -3.31 -6.53 9.35
CA TRP A 90 -4.03 -6.98 8.14
C TRP A 90 -5.06 -8.07 8.45
N ALA A 91 -4.69 -9.05 9.28
CA ALA A 91 -5.62 -10.09 9.72
C ALA A 91 -6.80 -9.50 10.51
N CYS A 92 -6.55 -8.53 11.40
CA CYS A 92 -7.61 -7.81 12.10
C CYS A 92 -8.51 -7.03 11.13
N THR A 93 -7.96 -6.38 10.10
CA THR A 93 -8.74 -5.64 9.10
C THR A 93 -9.69 -6.56 8.33
N ILE A 94 -9.19 -7.70 7.83
CA ILE A 94 -10.04 -8.68 7.10
C ILE A 94 -11.11 -9.27 8.03
N PHE A 95 -10.79 -9.46 9.31
CA PHE A 95 -11.79 -9.93 10.29
C PHE A 95 -12.88 -8.88 10.55
N ILE A 96 -12.52 -7.60 10.58
CA ILE A 96 -13.42 -6.47 10.84
C ILE A 96 -14.26 -6.10 9.60
N GLU A 97 -13.72 -6.29 8.39
CA GLU A 97 -14.35 -5.96 7.11
C GLU A 97 -15.80 -6.46 6.96
N PRO A 98 -16.16 -7.75 7.21
CA PRO A 98 -17.54 -8.20 7.09
C PRO A 98 -18.48 -7.47 8.06
N PHE A 99 -18.03 -7.07 9.25
CA PHE A 99 -18.86 -6.31 10.18
C PHE A 99 -19.16 -4.90 9.65
N PHE A 100 -18.16 -4.24 9.05
CA PHE A 100 -18.36 -2.93 8.42
C PHE A 100 -19.26 -3.01 7.20
N VAL A 101 -19.08 -4.01 6.33
CA VAL A 101 -19.92 -4.20 5.15
C VAL A 101 -21.37 -4.48 5.57
N ASN A 102 -21.59 -5.33 6.57
CA ASN A 102 -22.95 -5.60 7.09
C ASN A 102 -23.61 -4.38 7.75
N MET A 103 -22.84 -3.43 8.30
CA MET A 103 -23.39 -2.18 8.84
C MET A 103 -23.76 -1.16 7.77
N ILE A 104 -23.01 -1.11 6.67
CA ILE A 104 -23.19 -0.15 5.56
C ILE A 104 -24.24 -0.65 4.56
N VAL A 105 -24.23 -1.95 4.25
CA VAL A 105 -25.25 -2.61 3.43
C VAL A 105 -26.42 -2.98 4.35
N LYS A 106 -27.23 -1.99 4.68
CA LYS A 106 -28.51 -2.21 5.35
C LYS A 106 -29.56 -2.55 4.28
N ASP A 107 -29.93 -3.82 4.22
CA ASP A 107 -31.09 -4.39 3.53
C ASP A 107 -31.14 -4.30 1.99
N ASP A 108 -30.62 -5.34 1.33
CA ASP A 108 -31.33 -6.00 0.22
C ASP A 108 -31.70 -7.42 0.69
N THR A 109 -32.39 -7.50 1.84
CA THR A 109 -33.06 -8.72 2.29
C THR A 109 -34.26 -8.92 1.37
N GLY A 110 -34.02 -9.46 0.17
CA GLY A 110 -35.03 -9.95 -0.76
C GLY A 110 -35.68 -11.23 -0.21
N LEU A 111 -36.54 -11.05 0.78
CA LEU A 111 -37.72 -11.87 1.05
C LEU A 111 -38.95 -11.11 0.55
#